data_AF-A0A380P7D9-F1
#
_entry.id   AF-A0A380P7D9-F1
#
_cell.length_a   1.000
_cell.length_b   1.000
_cell.length_c   1.000
_cell.angle_alpha   90.00
_cell.angle_beta   90.00
_cell.angle_gamma   90.00
#
_symmetry.space_group_name_H-M   'P 1'
#
loop_
_entity.id
_entity.type
_entity.pdbx_description
1 polymer ?
#
loop_
_entity_poly.entity_id
_entity_poly.type
_entity_poly.pdbx_seq_one_letter_code
_entity_poly.pdbx_strand_id
1 'polypeptide(L)'
;MADPGPRGALPMLPGGTVESTDATPEDTLRREAAEEAQLTLTDSVRLGWVLDKSGDVYGGVGPNARLRLAARVTDIGPAAVDPATGHPFARLLATPAQTAALLGWGLPGARQAQLSAGTARERWGLPTTSPSAIEEIPTEGMRMS
;
A
#
# COMPACT_ATOMS: atom_id res chain seq x y z
N MET A 1 -19.92 -4.72 -16.51
CA MET A 1 -18.64 -5.09 -15.87
C MET A 1 -17.62 -4.13 -16.40
N ALA A 2 -17.03 -3.30 -15.54
CA ALA A 2 -15.99 -2.36 -15.96
C ALA A 2 -14.65 -3.09 -16.04
N ASP A 3 -13.90 -2.77 -17.08
CA ASP A 3 -12.59 -3.31 -17.46
C ASP A 3 -11.61 -3.20 -16.27
N PRO A 4 -10.99 -4.31 -15.79
CA PRO A 4 -9.92 -4.22 -14.82
C PRO A 4 -8.75 -3.50 -15.48
N GLY A 5 -7.93 -2.78 -14.71
CA GLY A 5 -6.82 -1.96 -15.22
C GLY A 5 -5.88 -2.67 -16.23
N PRO A 6 -5.01 -1.90 -16.89
CA PRO A 6 -4.36 -2.30 -18.13
C PRO A 6 -3.66 -3.66 -17.99
N ARG A 7 -4.07 -4.62 -18.84
CA ARG A 7 -3.46 -5.96 -19.05
C ARG A 7 -3.64 -7.01 -17.95
N GLY A 8 -4.70 -6.97 -17.17
CA GLY A 8 -5.01 -8.06 -16.23
C GLY A 8 -4.06 -8.16 -15.03
N ALA A 9 -3.27 -7.11 -14.78
CA ALA A 9 -2.53 -6.95 -13.54
C ALA A 9 -3.51 -6.62 -12.40
N LEU A 10 -3.33 -7.27 -11.24
CA LEU A 10 -4.15 -7.03 -10.06
C LEU A 10 -3.53 -5.90 -9.23
N PRO A 11 -4.35 -4.95 -8.71
CA PRO A 11 -3.84 -3.91 -7.83
C PRO A 11 -3.31 -4.53 -6.53
N MET A 12 -2.28 -3.91 -5.98
CA MET A 12 -1.71 -4.26 -4.68
C MET A 12 -1.40 -3.01 -3.86
N LEU A 13 -1.28 -3.19 -2.54
CA LEU A 13 -0.64 -2.20 -1.68
C LEU A 13 0.86 -2.51 -1.63
N PRO A 14 1.72 -1.49 -1.42
CA PRO A 14 3.12 -1.75 -1.19
C PRO A 14 3.35 -2.69 -0.01
N GLY A 15 4.29 -3.62 -0.17
CA GLY A 15 4.72 -4.48 0.92
C GLY A 15 5.23 -5.85 0.47
N GLY A 16 6.21 -6.33 1.21
CA GLY A 16 6.85 -7.61 0.96
C GLY A 16 7.32 -8.29 2.24
N THR A 17 8.36 -9.10 2.10
CA THR A 17 8.91 -9.91 3.20
C THR A 17 9.83 -9.05 4.05
N VAL A 18 9.80 -9.25 5.37
CA VAL A 18 10.79 -8.64 6.26
C VAL A 18 12.14 -9.28 6.00
N GLU A 19 13.09 -8.49 5.50
CA GLU A 19 14.44 -8.96 5.17
C GLU A 19 15.37 -8.90 6.37
N SER A 20 16.51 -9.58 6.29
CA SER A 20 17.52 -9.59 7.37
C SER A 20 18.19 -8.21 7.58
N THR A 21 18.09 -7.33 6.61
CA THR A 21 18.54 -5.93 6.64
C THR A 21 17.52 -5.00 7.30
N ASP A 22 16.25 -5.42 7.39
CA ASP A 22 15.19 -4.64 8.02
C ASP A 22 15.27 -4.82 9.54
N ALA A 23 15.55 -3.75 10.28
CA ALA A 23 15.57 -3.81 11.75
C ALA A 23 14.17 -3.97 12.35
N THR A 24 13.14 -3.47 11.64
CA THR A 24 11.74 -3.53 12.04
C THR A 24 10.82 -3.76 10.84
N PRO A 25 9.58 -4.27 11.03
CA PRO A 25 8.59 -4.33 9.96
C PRO A 25 8.23 -2.95 9.36
N GLU A 26 8.39 -1.88 10.13
CA GLU A 26 8.25 -0.51 9.64
C GLU A 26 9.35 -0.13 8.63
N ASP A 27 10.56 -0.68 8.78
CA ASP A 27 11.65 -0.48 7.82
C ASP A 27 11.35 -1.22 6.51
N THR A 28 10.83 -2.44 6.59
CA THR A 28 10.28 -3.17 5.43
C THR A 28 9.24 -2.33 4.70
N LEU A 29 8.27 -1.74 5.40
CA LEU A 29 7.27 -0.87 4.76
C LEU A 29 7.92 0.31 4.02
N ARG A 30 8.94 0.95 4.61
CA ARG A 30 9.61 2.10 3.97
C ARG A 30 10.36 1.66 2.72
N ARG A 31 11.08 0.55 2.79
CA ARG A 31 11.82 -0.01 1.65
C ARG A 31 10.88 -0.37 0.51
N GLU A 32 9.88 -1.21 0.79
CA GLU A 32 8.90 -1.67 -0.22
C GLU A 32 8.11 -0.50 -0.82
N ALA A 33 7.68 0.47 0.00
CA ALA A 33 6.99 1.65 -0.53
C ALA A 33 7.89 2.54 -1.40
N ALA A 34 9.19 2.59 -1.14
CA ALA A 34 10.14 3.27 -2.00
C ALA A 34 10.42 2.49 -3.30
N GLU A 35 10.53 1.17 -3.22
CA GLU A 35 10.80 0.29 -4.36
C GLU A 35 9.60 0.17 -5.30
N GLU A 36 8.41 -0.08 -4.77
CA GLU A 36 7.22 -0.41 -5.56
C GLU A 36 6.41 0.83 -5.96
N ALA A 37 6.48 1.92 -5.17
CA ALA A 37 5.66 3.12 -5.37
C ALA A 37 6.42 4.46 -5.31
N GLN A 38 7.72 4.44 -5.01
CA GLN A 38 8.57 5.62 -4.85
C GLN A 38 8.00 6.64 -3.86
N LEU A 39 7.46 6.13 -2.75
CA LEU A 39 6.89 6.93 -1.67
C LEU A 39 7.93 7.19 -0.58
N THR A 40 7.96 8.41 -0.07
CA THR A 40 8.59 8.70 1.22
C THR A 40 7.53 8.69 2.31
N LEU A 41 7.77 7.90 3.37
CA LEU A 41 6.82 7.68 4.45
C LEU A 41 7.33 8.20 5.80
N THR A 42 6.40 8.66 6.64
CA THR A 42 6.65 8.97 8.07
C THR A 42 5.53 8.44 8.96
N ASP A 43 5.80 8.41 10.27
CA ASP A 43 4.80 8.20 11.33
C ASP A 43 4.00 6.89 11.20
N SER A 44 4.65 5.79 10.80
CA SER A 44 4.01 4.48 10.61
C SER A 44 3.30 3.97 11.88
N VAL A 45 2.12 3.38 11.70
CA VAL A 45 1.29 2.81 12.76
C VAL A 45 0.82 1.42 12.36
N ARG A 46 0.97 0.46 13.29
CA ARG A 46 0.44 -0.90 13.14
C ARG A 46 -1.08 -0.90 13.34
N LEU A 47 -1.84 -1.32 12.32
CA LEU A 47 -3.30 -1.42 12.37
C LEU A 47 -3.79 -2.80 12.83
N GLY A 48 -2.91 -3.80 12.76
CA GLY A 48 -3.22 -5.19 13.07
C GLY A 48 -2.49 -6.14 12.13
N TRP A 49 -2.85 -7.40 12.14
CA TRP A 49 -2.21 -8.43 11.31
C TRP A 49 -3.22 -9.51 10.93
N VAL A 50 -2.91 -10.24 9.86
CA VAL A 50 -3.66 -11.42 9.42
C VAL A 50 -2.75 -12.63 9.53
N LEU A 51 -3.19 -13.67 10.24
CA LEU A 51 -2.49 -14.95 10.25
C LEU A 51 -2.64 -15.61 8.88
N ASP A 52 -1.52 -15.87 8.22
CA ASP A 52 -1.44 -16.81 7.11
C ASP A 52 -0.85 -18.11 7.66
N LYS A 53 -1.67 -19.15 7.74
CA LYS A 53 -1.27 -20.43 8.35
C LYS A 53 -0.39 -21.28 7.44
N SER A 54 -0.45 -21.08 6.12
CA SER A 54 0.33 -21.88 5.17
C SER A 54 1.48 -21.09 4.56
N GLY A 55 1.33 -19.78 4.37
CA GLY A 55 2.33 -18.96 3.69
C GLY A 55 2.29 -19.09 2.18
N ASP A 56 1.27 -19.75 1.63
CA ASP A 56 1.19 -20.04 0.19
C ASP A 56 1.10 -18.77 -0.66
N VAL A 57 0.54 -17.70 -0.09
CA VAL A 57 0.37 -16.41 -0.78
C VAL A 57 1.70 -15.80 -1.22
N TYR A 58 2.79 -16.09 -0.51
CA TYR A 58 4.14 -15.57 -0.78
C TYR A 58 5.14 -16.69 -1.09
N GLY A 59 4.70 -17.77 -1.75
CA GLY A 59 5.61 -18.81 -2.21
C GLY A 59 5.97 -19.85 -1.15
N GLY A 60 5.09 -20.08 -0.17
CA GLY A 60 5.24 -21.18 0.80
C GLY A 60 6.25 -20.89 1.90
N VAL A 61 6.31 -19.64 2.37
CA VAL A 61 7.18 -19.21 3.47
C VAL A 61 6.83 -19.82 4.84
N GLY A 62 5.79 -20.65 4.89
CA GLY A 62 5.27 -21.24 6.11
C GLY A 62 4.34 -20.29 6.89
N PRO A 63 3.86 -20.73 8.06
CA PRO A 63 2.98 -19.92 8.90
C PRO A 63 3.60 -18.56 9.23
N ASN A 64 2.91 -17.48 8.87
CA ASN A 64 3.40 -16.12 9.05
C ASN A 64 2.27 -15.15 9.43
N ALA A 65 2.64 -14.01 10.02
CA ALA A 65 1.72 -12.92 10.31
C ALA A 65 1.94 -11.80 9.29
N ARG A 66 0.90 -11.47 8.52
CA ARG A 66 0.93 -10.36 7.58
C ARG A 66 0.51 -9.08 8.29
N LEU A 67 1.50 -8.28 8.68
CA LEU A 67 1.27 -7.02 9.36
C LEU A 67 0.61 -6.01 8.43
N ARG A 68 -0.34 -5.24 8.95
CA ARG A 68 -1.02 -4.15 8.26
C ARG A 68 -0.63 -2.85 8.92
N LEU A 69 -0.13 -1.92 8.12
CA LEU A 69 0.33 -0.62 8.58
C LEU A 69 -0.39 0.50 7.84
N ALA A 70 -0.49 1.65 8.49
CA ALA A 70 -0.74 2.94 7.85
C ALA A 70 0.48 3.83 8.09
N ALA A 71 0.84 4.64 7.11
CA ALA A 71 1.88 5.65 7.24
C ALA A 71 1.46 6.91 6.49
N ARG A 72 2.02 8.06 6.89
CA ARG A 72 1.81 9.32 6.18
C ARG A 72 2.79 9.40 5.02
N VAL A 73 2.27 9.57 3.81
CA VAL A 73 3.08 9.89 2.63
C VAL A 73 3.48 11.36 2.70
N THR A 74 4.77 11.64 2.57
CA THR A 74 5.31 13.01 2.57
C THR A 74 5.87 13.43 1.23
N ASP A 75 6.20 12.48 0.35
CA ASP A 75 6.67 12.75 -1.00
C ASP A 75 6.35 11.56 -1.91
N ILE A 76 6.13 11.85 -3.19
CA ILE A 76 5.95 10.86 -4.25
C ILE A 76 6.96 11.17 -5.34
N GLY A 77 8.02 10.36 -5.42
CA GLY A 77 9.10 10.55 -6.37
C GLY A 77 8.77 10.12 -7.81
N PRO A 78 9.71 10.32 -8.74
CA PRO A 78 9.59 9.80 -10.09
C PRO A 78 9.45 8.28 -10.11
N ALA A 79 8.65 7.74 -11.04
CA ALA A 79 8.52 6.31 -11.22
C ALA A 79 9.88 5.69 -11.55
N ALA A 80 10.19 4.60 -10.87
CA ALA A 80 11.39 3.80 -11.10
C ALA A 80 10.99 2.36 -11.43
N VAL A 81 11.93 1.64 -12.04
CA VAL A 81 11.79 0.20 -12.23
C VAL A 81 11.85 -0.47 -10.85
N ASP A 82 10.85 -1.27 -10.53
CA ASP A 82 10.88 -2.09 -9.34
C ASP A 82 11.96 -3.19 -9.49
N PRO A 83 12.91 -3.34 -8.54
CA PRO A 83 13.98 -4.33 -8.62
C PRO A 83 13.48 -5.78 -8.72
N ALA A 84 12.34 -6.10 -8.10
CA ALA A 84 11.83 -7.47 -8.04
C ALA A 84 11.20 -7.93 -9.37
N THR A 85 10.48 -7.04 -10.04
CA THR A 85 9.74 -7.34 -11.28
C THR A 85 10.46 -6.89 -12.55
N GLY A 86 11.42 -5.96 -12.45
CA GLY A 86 12.09 -5.38 -13.61
C GLY A 86 11.21 -4.43 -14.44
N HIS A 87 10.04 -4.05 -13.94
CA HIS A 87 9.11 -3.13 -14.58
C HIS A 87 8.65 -2.04 -13.60
N PRO A 88 8.34 -0.81 -14.06
CA PRO A 88 7.66 0.16 -13.20
C PRO A 88 6.22 -0.28 -12.96
N PHE A 89 5.70 -0.06 -11.74
CA PHE A 89 4.28 -0.20 -11.46
C PHE A 89 3.50 1.04 -11.89
N ALA A 90 2.29 0.83 -12.41
CA ALA A 90 1.31 1.91 -12.45
C ALA A 90 0.89 2.24 -11.02
N ARG A 91 0.90 3.52 -10.65
CA ARG A 91 0.64 3.98 -9.28
C ARG A 91 -0.68 4.73 -9.26
N LEU A 92 -1.61 4.30 -8.43
CA LEU A 92 -2.95 4.86 -8.38
C LEU A 92 -3.17 5.66 -7.10
N LEU A 93 -3.60 6.91 -7.24
CA LEU A 93 -4.10 7.73 -6.14
C LEU A 93 -5.60 7.50 -5.99
N ALA A 94 -5.99 6.96 -4.83
CA ALA A 94 -7.37 6.64 -4.50
C ALA A 94 -7.64 6.86 -3.01
N THR A 95 -8.90 7.10 -2.65
CA THR A 95 -9.30 7.11 -1.23
C THR A 95 -9.16 5.71 -0.62
N PRO A 96 -8.96 5.58 0.71
CA PRO A 96 -8.87 4.26 1.36
C PRO A 96 -10.05 3.33 1.02
N ALA A 97 -11.27 3.86 0.92
CA ALA A 97 -12.46 3.10 0.56
C ALA A 97 -12.40 2.57 -0.89
N GLN A 98 -11.95 3.40 -1.83
CA GLN A 98 -11.75 2.98 -3.23
C GLN A 98 -10.65 1.94 -3.36
N THR A 99 -9.54 2.10 -2.63
CA THR A 99 -8.47 1.09 -2.59
C THR A 99 -8.97 -0.25 -2.08
N ALA A 100 -9.77 -0.28 -1.01
CA ALA A 100 -10.38 -1.53 -0.53
C ALA A 100 -11.31 -2.18 -1.57
N ALA A 101 -12.06 -1.38 -2.34
CA ALA A 101 -12.91 -1.88 -3.41
C ALA A 101 -12.08 -2.45 -4.59
N LEU A 102 -11.01 -1.76 -5.00
CA LEU A 102 -10.10 -2.20 -6.05
C LEU A 102 -9.39 -3.52 -5.70
N LEU A 103 -8.93 -3.66 -4.46
CA LEU A 103 -8.25 -4.85 -3.98
C LEU A 103 -9.18 -6.08 -3.85
N GLY A 104 -10.50 -5.86 -3.79
CA GLY A 104 -11.48 -6.95 -3.71
C GLY A 104 -11.43 -7.76 -2.40
N TRP A 105 -10.83 -7.22 -1.32
CA TRP A 105 -10.66 -7.94 -0.05
C TRP A 105 -11.92 -8.06 0.81
N GLY A 106 -13.07 -7.63 0.30
CA GLY A 106 -14.37 -7.70 0.99
C GLY A 106 -14.39 -6.92 2.31
N LEU A 107 -15.21 -7.41 3.24
CA LEU A 107 -15.44 -6.74 4.53
C LEU A 107 -14.16 -6.52 5.37
N PRO A 108 -13.20 -7.47 5.44
CA PRO A 108 -11.92 -7.22 6.09
C PRO A 108 -11.14 -6.03 5.49
N GLY A 109 -11.09 -5.94 4.16
CA GLY A 109 -10.47 -4.80 3.47
C GLY A 109 -11.16 -3.48 3.77
N ALA A 110 -12.50 -3.47 3.78
CA ALA A 110 -13.28 -2.27 4.12
C ALA A 110 -13.00 -1.79 5.56
N ARG A 111 -12.89 -2.71 6.53
CA ARG A 111 -12.52 -2.37 7.91
C ARG A 111 -11.10 -1.80 8.00
N GLN A 112 -10.14 -2.40 7.29
CA GLN A 112 -8.76 -1.89 7.25
C GLN A 112 -8.71 -0.47 6.66
N ALA A 113 -9.46 -0.20 5.59
CA ALA A 113 -9.56 1.14 5.01
C ALA A 113 -10.16 2.16 5.99
N GLN A 114 -11.22 1.78 6.72
CA GLN A 114 -11.81 2.64 7.75
C GLN A 114 -10.83 2.93 8.89
N LEU A 115 -10.10 1.92 9.37
CA LEU A 115 -9.07 2.09 10.41
C LEU A 115 -7.93 3.00 9.93
N SER A 116 -7.50 2.85 8.69
CA SER A 116 -6.47 3.71 8.08
C SER A 116 -6.95 5.17 8.00
N ALA A 117 -8.16 5.41 7.48
CA ALA A 117 -8.74 6.75 7.39
C ALA A 117 -8.95 7.39 8.78
N GLY A 118 -9.43 6.62 9.76
CA GLY A 118 -9.58 7.08 11.14
C GLY A 118 -8.22 7.44 11.77
N THR A 119 -7.21 6.60 11.58
CA THR A 119 -5.83 6.85 12.05
C THR A 119 -5.27 8.13 11.45
N ALA A 120 -5.45 8.34 10.14
CA ALA A 120 -4.96 9.52 9.45
C ALA A 120 -5.59 10.81 9.99
N ARG A 121 -6.91 10.80 10.23
CA ARG A 121 -7.63 11.91 10.83
C ARG A 121 -7.17 12.18 12.27
N GLU A 122 -7.10 11.14 13.09
CA GLU A 122 -6.90 11.27 14.53
C GLU A 122 -5.44 11.55 14.92
N ARG A 123 -4.48 10.98 14.17
CA ARG A 123 -3.05 11.13 14.47
C ARG A 123 -2.35 12.20 13.66
N TRP A 124 -2.79 12.43 12.43
CA TRP A 124 -2.12 13.36 11.51
C TRP A 124 -2.98 14.56 11.12
N GLY A 125 -4.22 14.64 11.61
CA GLY A 125 -5.12 15.76 11.31
C GLY A 125 -5.52 15.84 9.84
N LEU A 126 -5.38 14.75 9.08
CA LEU A 126 -5.67 14.76 7.64
C LEU A 126 -7.19 14.77 7.39
N PRO A 127 -7.65 15.51 6.37
CA PRO A 127 -9.07 15.57 6.04
C PRO A 127 -9.57 14.22 5.53
N THR A 128 -10.83 13.91 5.81
CA THR A 128 -11.52 12.80 5.16
C THR A 128 -11.90 13.20 3.74
N THR A 129 -11.44 12.44 2.75
CA THR A 129 -11.76 12.65 1.34
C THR A 129 -12.99 11.85 0.93
N SER A 130 -13.88 12.47 0.17
CA SER A 130 -14.95 11.76 -0.53
C SER A 130 -14.40 11.06 -1.78
N PRO A 131 -15.00 9.94 -2.23
CA PRO A 131 -14.57 9.28 -3.46
C PRO A 131 -14.57 10.25 -4.66
N SER A 132 -13.46 10.26 -5.40
CA SER A 132 -13.26 11.04 -6.63
C SER A 132 -12.89 10.12 -7.79
N ALA A 133 -12.54 10.67 -8.97
CA ALA A 133 -11.85 9.86 -9.97
C ALA A 133 -10.57 9.27 -9.37
N ILE A 134 -10.28 8.00 -9.69
CA ILE A 134 -8.98 7.39 -9.37
C ILE A 134 -8.01 7.88 -10.42
N GLU A 135 -6.90 8.45 -9.97
CA GLU A 135 -5.90 9.06 -10.85
C GLU A 135 -4.65 8.21 -10.87
N GLU A 136 -4.06 8.04 -12.05
CA GLU A 136 -2.70 7.52 -12.15
C GLU A 136 -1.72 8.64 -11.81
N ILE A 137 -0.77 8.34 -10.92
CA ILE A 137 0.27 9.27 -10.52
C ILE A 137 1.23 9.48 -11.71
N PRO A 138 1.51 10.73 -12.09
CA PRO A 138 2.46 11.03 -13.18
C PRO A 138 3.82 10.39 -12.97
N THR A 139 4.51 10.07 -14.07
CA THR A 139 5.84 9.43 -14.06
C THR A 139 6.87 10.29 -13.33
N GLU A 140 6.76 11.61 -13.38
CA GLU A 140 7.61 12.56 -12.67
C GLU A 140 7.38 12.62 -11.15
N GLY A 141 6.31 12.00 -10.65
CA GLY A 141 5.91 12.06 -9.25
C GLY A 141 4.98 13.24 -8.93
N MET A 142 4.72 13.45 -7.64
CA MET A 142 3.86 14.52 -7.15
C MET A 142 4.38 15.05 -5.80
N ARG A 143 4.38 16.36 -5.63
CA ARG A 143 4.62 16.95 -4.31
C ARG A 143 3.36 16.92 -3.47
N MET A 144 3.50 16.49 -2.23
CA MET A 144 2.45 16.61 -1.22
C MET A 144 2.56 18.01 -0.59
N SER A 145 1.46 18.76 -0.67
CA SER A 145 1.34 20.11 -0.10
C SER A 145 0.97 20.08 1.38
#